data_AF-A0A9E0HER9-F1
#
_entry.id   AF-A0A9E0HER9-F1
#
_cell.length_a   1.000
_cell.length_b   1.000
_cell.length_c   1.000
_cell.angle_alpha   90.00
_cell.angle_beta   90.00
_cell.angle_gamma   90.00
#
_symmetry.space_group_name_H-M   'P 1'
#
loop_
_entity.id
_entity.type
_entity.pdbx_description
1 polymer ?
#
loop_
_entity_poly.entity_id
_entity_poly.type
_entity_poly.pdbx_seq_one_letter_code
_entity_poly.pdbx_strand_id
1 'polypeptide(L)'
;MLATGAVGNDSDLAAAVLVNGRDPYPMFVADGLTATGARLRGPLLLEVGEIVALRLTRGAHTAEVTSTVVEVRGRDAELVVSFAAGDAGKLGPLLRR
;
A
#
# COMPACT_ATOMS: atom_id res chain seq x y z
N MET A 1 3.02 12.76 9.10
CA MET A 1 3.32 11.84 10.23
C MET A 1 2.18 10.83 10.29
N LEU A 2 2.38 9.63 9.73
CA LEU A 2 1.40 8.54 9.85
C LEU A 2 1.46 8.02 11.30
N ALA A 3 0.32 8.00 11.99
CA ALA A 3 0.25 7.54 13.38
C ALA A 3 0.66 6.07 13.46
N THR A 4 1.56 5.74 14.38
CA THR A 4 2.04 4.38 14.65
C THR A 4 1.00 3.68 15.52
N GLY A 5 0.02 3.02 14.90
CA GLY A 5 -1.08 2.36 15.61
C GLY A 5 -1.06 0.86 15.37
N ALA A 6 -0.66 0.07 16.37
CA ALA A 6 -0.79 -1.39 16.45
C ALA A 6 -0.56 -2.19 15.14
N VAL A 7 0.58 -2.88 15.06
CA VAL A 7 0.87 -3.89 14.01
C VAL A 7 -0.17 -5.01 14.07
N GLY A 8 -1.25 -4.86 13.33
CA GLY A 8 -2.27 -5.87 13.11
C GLY A 8 -2.41 -6.06 11.61
N ASN A 9 -2.18 -7.28 11.14
CA ASN A 9 -2.46 -7.63 9.76
C ASN A 9 -3.96 -7.40 9.50
N ASP A 10 -4.31 -6.42 8.67
CA ASP A 10 -5.69 -6.24 8.21
C ASP A 10 -5.96 -7.37 7.20
N SER A 11 -6.39 -8.53 7.71
CA SER A 11 -6.54 -9.77 6.93
C SER A 11 -7.45 -9.64 5.71
N ASP A 12 -8.32 -8.64 5.73
CA ASP A 12 -9.33 -8.41 4.71
C ASP A 12 -8.86 -7.41 3.64
N LEU A 13 -7.66 -6.84 3.80
CA LEU A 13 -7.05 -5.89 2.88
C LEU A 13 -5.80 -6.49 2.22
N ALA A 14 -5.95 -6.86 0.95
CA ALA A 14 -4.84 -7.27 0.11
C ALA A 14 -4.22 -6.08 -0.62
N ALA A 15 -2.90 -6.13 -0.85
CA ALA A 15 -2.17 -5.17 -1.66
C ALA A 15 -1.33 -5.89 -2.72
N ALA A 16 -1.11 -5.25 -3.86
CA ALA A 16 -0.16 -5.72 -4.85
C ALA A 16 0.49 -4.54 -5.58
N VAL A 17 1.78 -4.65 -5.87
CA VAL A 17 2.49 -3.71 -6.76
C VAL A 17 2.29 -4.17 -8.19
N LEU A 18 1.82 -3.25 -9.03
CA LEU A 18 1.62 -3.47 -10.46
C LEU A 18 2.87 -3.02 -11.22
N VAL A 19 3.43 -3.92 -12.03
CA VAL A 19 4.56 -3.64 -12.91
C VAL A 19 4.17 -3.98 -14.33
N ASN A 20 4.33 -3.02 -15.25
CA ASN A 20 3.92 -3.22 -16.64
C ASN A 20 4.66 -4.43 -17.26
N GLY A 21 3.91 -5.33 -17.90
CA GLY A 21 4.46 -6.53 -18.53
C GLY A 21 4.88 -7.64 -17.56
N ARG A 22 4.45 -7.59 -16.28
CA ARG A 22 4.69 -8.64 -15.29
C ARG A 22 3.44 -8.92 -14.46
N ASP A 23 3.36 -10.12 -13.89
CA ASP A 23 2.34 -10.43 -12.90
C ASP A 23 2.46 -9.50 -11.67
N PRO A 24 1.34 -9.12 -11.02
CA PRO A 24 1.36 -8.29 -9.82
C PRO A 24 2.19 -8.93 -8.71
N TYR A 25 3.04 -8.13 -8.06
CA TYR A 25 3.81 -8.59 -6.90
C TYR A 25 2.93 -8.49 -5.65
N PRO A 26 2.62 -9.61 -4.96
CA PRO A 26 1.78 -9.59 -3.78
C PRO A 26 2.47 -8.87 -2.64
N MET A 27 1.72 -8.01 -1.94
CA MET A 27 2.11 -7.28 -0.76
C MET A 27 1.07 -7.49 0.35
N PHE A 28 1.48 -7.34 1.59
CA PHE A 28 0.61 -7.34 2.76
C PHE A 28 0.50 -5.92 3.29
N VAL A 29 -0.70 -5.46 3.62
CA VAL A 29 -0.84 -4.21 4.38
C VAL A 29 -0.51 -4.51 5.83
N ALA A 30 0.65 -4.01 6.26
CA ALA A 30 1.23 -4.30 7.56
C ALA A 30 0.63 -3.45 8.68
N ASP A 31 0.18 -2.25 8.34
CA ASP A 31 -0.50 -1.32 9.25
C ASP A 31 -1.20 -0.21 8.44
N GLY A 32 -2.37 0.21 8.92
CA GLY A 32 -3.02 1.48 8.58
C GLY A 32 -3.08 1.84 7.10
N LEU A 33 -4.17 1.45 6.42
CA LEU A 33 -4.62 2.15 5.22
C LEU A 33 -5.25 3.49 5.63
N THR A 34 -4.72 4.58 5.08
CA THR A 34 -5.31 5.91 5.22
C THR A 34 -5.67 6.45 3.83
N ALA A 35 -6.33 7.61 3.75
CA ALA A 35 -6.58 8.26 2.48
C ALA A 35 -5.30 8.76 1.78
N THR A 36 -4.16 8.82 2.48
CA THR A 36 -2.92 9.45 2.00
C THR A 36 -1.74 8.50 1.92
N GLY A 37 -1.87 7.27 2.40
CA GLY A 37 -0.79 6.29 2.36
C GLY A 37 -1.12 4.98 3.07
N ALA A 38 -0.17 4.06 3.00
CA ALA A 38 -0.23 2.76 3.65
C ALA A 38 1.16 2.29 4.06
N ARG A 39 1.21 1.32 4.98
CA ARG A 39 2.41 0.57 5.31
C ARG A 39 2.29 -0.83 4.74
N LEU A 40 3.26 -1.23 3.91
CA LEU A 40 3.27 -2.49 3.18
C LEU A 40 4.41 -3.38 3.65
N ARG A 41 4.23 -4.69 3.58
CA ARG A 41 5.30 -5.70 3.72
C ARG A 41 5.27 -6.62 2.51
N GLY A 42 6.42 -7.02 2.01
CA GLY A 42 6.47 -7.98 0.94
C GLY A 42 7.89 -8.27 0.47
N PRO A 43 8.05 -9.20 -0.48
CA PRO A 43 9.36 -9.61 -0.99
C PRO A 43 10.00 -8.56 -1.91
N LEU A 44 9.28 -7.49 -2.25
CA LEU A 44 9.74 -6.51 -3.22
C LEU A 44 10.71 -5.51 -2.59
N LEU A 45 11.92 -5.45 -3.14
CA LEU A 45 12.89 -4.42 -2.83
C LEU A 45 12.59 -3.19 -3.69
N LEU A 46 12.14 -2.13 -3.04
CA LEU A 46 11.92 -0.82 -3.66
C LEU A 46 12.80 0.22 -2.95
N GLU A 47 13.12 1.30 -3.64
CA GLU A 47 13.91 2.41 -3.13
C GLU A 47 13.04 3.62 -2.76
N VAL A 48 13.52 4.43 -1.80
CA VAL A 48 12.85 5.69 -1.45
C VAL A 48 12.84 6.61 -2.67
N GLY A 49 11.67 7.16 -2.98
CA GLY A 49 11.43 8.00 -4.15
C GLY A 49 10.87 7.26 -5.35
N GLU A 50 10.88 5.92 -5.35
CA GLU A 50 10.25 5.16 -6.44
C GLU A 50 8.75 5.36 -6.49
N ILE A 51 8.22 5.48 -7.71
CA ILE A 51 6.80 5.62 -7.99
C ILE A 51 6.28 4.28 -8.50
N VAL A 52 5.25 3.75 -7.83
CA VAL A 52 4.63 2.47 -8.15
C VAL A 52 3.12 2.59 -8.26
N ALA A 53 2.53 1.77 -9.11
CA ALA A 53 1.08 1.54 -9.08
C ALA A 53 0.77 0.45 -8.04
N LEU A 54 -0.16 0.73 -7.14
CA LEU A 54 -0.64 -0.20 -6.12
C LEU A 54 -2.09 -0.56 -6.39
N ARG A 55 -2.37 -1.85 -6.41
CA ARG A 55 -3.74 -2.38 -6.35
C ARG A 55 -4.06 -2.77 -4.92
N LEU A 56 -5.13 -2.19 -4.38
CA LEU A 56 -5.65 -2.48 -3.05
C LEU A 56 -7.03 -3.12 -3.19
N THR A 57 -7.27 -4.20 -2.45
CA THR A 57 -8.53 -4.95 -2.53
C THR A 57 -9.06 -5.26 -1.14
N ARG A 58 -10.33 -4.92 -0.89
CA ARG A 58 -11.10 -5.30 0.31
C ARG A 58 -12.48 -5.81 -0.11
N GLY A 59 -12.77 -7.08 0.15
CA GLY A 59 -14.01 -7.71 -0.31
C GLY A 59 -14.20 -7.58 -1.83
N ALA A 60 -15.34 -7.01 -2.26
CA ALA A 60 -15.64 -6.75 -3.67
C ALA A 60 -15.06 -5.43 -4.21
N HIS A 61 -14.41 -4.63 -3.37
CA HIS A 61 -13.86 -3.33 -3.75
C HIS A 61 -12.39 -3.46 -4.12
N THR A 62 -12.02 -2.85 -5.23
CA THR A 62 -10.62 -2.74 -5.67
C THR A 62 -10.34 -1.29 -6.09
N ALA A 63 -9.18 -0.78 -5.71
CA ALA A 63 -8.69 0.52 -6.15
C ALA A 63 -7.24 0.40 -6.64
N GLU A 64 -6.94 1.09 -7.73
CA GLU A 64 -5.57 1.26 -8.22
C GLU A 64 -5.12 2.70 -8.00
N VAL A 65 -4.02 2.87 -7.28
CA VAL A 65 -3.48 4.16 -6.85
C VAL A 65 -2.00 4.28 -7.19
N THR A 66 -1.60 5.44 -7.65
CA THR A 66 -0.19 5.80 -7.84
C THR A 66 0.39 6.18 -6.48
N SER A 67 1.56 5.64 -6.17
CA SER A 67 2.16 5.78 -4.85
C SER A 67 3.66 6.04 -4.93
N THR A 68 4.19 6.83 -4.01
CA THR A 68 5.64 7.04 -3.86
C THR A 68 6.13 6.33 -2.60
N VAL A 69 7.23 5.59 -2.70
CA VAL A 69 7.91 5.01 -1.53
C VAL A 69 8.59 6.14 -0.76
N VAL A 70 8.21 6.35 0.49
CA VAL A 70 8.75 7.42 1.34
C VAL A 70 9.66 6.91 2.45
N GLU A 71 9.59 5.63 2.78
CA GLU A 71 10.43 4.98 3.79
C GLU A 71 10.60 3.49 3.48
N VAL A 72 11.80 2.95 3.71
CA VAL A 72 12.11 1.52 3.62
C VAL A 72 12.71 1.07 4.95
N ARG A 73 12.14 0.04 5.58
CA ARG A 73 12.62 -0.52 6.85
C ARG A 73 13.19 -1.91 6.63
N GLY A 74 14.52 -2.00 6.76
CA GLY A 74 15.32 -3.13 6.29
C GLY A 74 15.25 -4.45 7.08
N ARG A 75 14.60 -4.50 8.26
CA ARG A 75 14.47 -5.78 9.00
C ARG A 75 13.37 -6.70 8.48
N ASP A 76 12.30 -6.13 7.90
CA ASP A 76 11.08 -6.89 7.54
C ASP A 76 10.59 -6.60 6.11
N ALA A 77 11.45 -6.02 5.25
CA ALA A 77 11.09 -5.57 3.90
C ALA A 77 9.78 -4.75 3.89
N GLU A 78 9.73 -3.80 4.81
CA GLU A 78 8.55 -2.99 5.04
C GLU A 78 8.70 -1.62 4.41
N LEU A 79 7.65 -1.18 3.73
CA LEU A 79 7.62 0.02 2.93
C LEU A 79 6.53 0.95 3.46
N VAL A 80 6.84 2.22 3.60
CA VAL A 80 5.83 3.26 3.78
C VAL A 80 5.63 3.95 2.44
N VAL A 81 4.39 4.03 1.99
CA VAL A 81 4.02 4.67 0.73
C VAL A 81 3.08 5.85 0.97
N SER A 82 3.26 6.91 0.20
CA SER A 82 2.29 8.00 0.08
C SER A 82 1.49 7.84 -1.22
N PHE A 83 0.20 8.12 -1.17
CA PHE A 83 -0.67 8.09 -2.34
C PHE A 83 -0.67 9.44 -3.06
N ALA A 84 -0.77 9.40 -4.38
CA ALA A 84 -0.97 10.60 -5.18
C ALA A 84 -2.28 11.29 -4.79
N ALA A 85 -2.26 12.62 -4.68
CA ALA A 85 -3.42 13.40 -4.21
C ALA A 85 -4.69 13.15 -5.06
N GLY A 86 -4.53 12.92 -6.36
CA GLY A 86 -5.64 12.62 -7.29
C GLY A 86 -6.33 11.28 -7.04
N ASP A 87 -5.71 10.37 -6.27
CA ASP A 87 -6.21 9.02 -6.05
C ASP A 87 -6.99 8.86 -4.72
N ALA A 88 -7.01 9.88 -3.86
CA ALA A 88 -7.65 9.81 -2.54
C ALA A 88 -9.14 9.42 -2.63
N GLY A 89 -9.86 9.87 -3.66
CA GLY A 89 -11.28 9.55 -3.87
C GLY A 89 -11.55 8.07 -4.14
N LYS A 90 -10.55 7.32 -4.64
CA LYS A 90 -10.68 5.89 -4.96
C LYS A 90 -10.70 5.01 -3.70
N LEU A 91 -10.17 5.51 -2.59
CA LEU A 91 -9.95 4.73 -1.37
C LEU A 91 -11.17 4.68 -0.45
N GLY A 92 -12.17 5.53 -0.66
CA GLY A 92 -13.35 5.64 0.21
C GLY A 92 -14.00 4.28 0.56
N PRO A 93 -14.25 3.38 -0.41
CA PRO A 93 -14.79 2.05 -0.14
C PRO A 93 -13.86 1.12 0.65
N LEU A 94 -12.53 1.30 0.54
CA LEU A 94 -11.52 0.45 1.18
C LEU A 94 -11.23 0.85 2.64
N LEU A 95 -11.54 2.11 3.00
CA LEU A 95 -11.34 2.67 4.33
C LEU A 95 -12.46 2.32 5.32
N ARG A 96 -13.58 1.78 4.83
CA ARG A 96 -14.69 1.32 5.65
C ARG A 96 -14.39 -0.11 6.10
N ARG A 97 -14.17 -0.30 7.40
CA ARG A 97 -14.04 -1.62 8.04
C ARG A 97 -15.41 -2.20 8.33
#